data_AF-A0A4V1D6U5-F1
#
_entry.id   AF-A0A4V1D6U5-F1
#
_cell.length_a   1.000
_cell.length_b   1.000
_cell.length_c   1.000
_cell.angle_alpha   90.00
_cell.angle_beta   90.00
_cell.angle_gamma   90.00
#
_symmetry.space_group_name_H-M   'P 1'
#
loop_
_entity.id
_entity.type
_entity.pdbx_description
1 polymer ?
#
loop_
_entity_poly.entity_id
_entity_poly.type
_entity_poly.pdbx_seq_one_letter_code
_entity_poly.pdbx_strand_id
1 'polypeptide(L)'
;MSHKKENLQATFSGFFNTPHLFFNKIFGMQPFVKQLGSPFVFNKAVRTNIRLGQRVEQFVFEELKQFKNISVLEENIQIQNNQNLTIGELDCLYLDEEQAVHLEIQFKYYLYDSTLGPNEVDCLIGPMRRDSLIEKLNKLTL
;
A
#
# COMPACT_ATOMS: atom_id res chain seq x y z
N MET A 1 -21.17 24.57 -4.33
CA MET A 1 -19.70 24.44 -4.21
C MET A 1 -19.25 23.50 -5.31
N SER A 2 -18.38 23.96 -6.21
CA SER A 2 -17.94 23.17 -7.37
C SER A 2 -17.16 21.93 -6.90
N HIS A 3 -17.69 20.73 -7.17
CA HIS A 3 -16.92 19.50 -7.02
C HIS A 3 -15.75 19.58 -8.01
N LYS A 4 -14.57 19.99 -7.52
CA LYS A 4 -13.33 19.95 -8.30
C LYS A 4 -13.14 18.49 -8.70
N LYS A 5 -13.36 18.18 -9.99
CA LYS A 5 -13.19 16.83 -10.53
C LYS A 5 -11.77 16.41 -10.20
N GLU A 6 -11.63 15.44 -9.31
CA GLU A 6 -10.33 15.04 -8.81
C GLU A 6 -9.51 14.50 -9.98
N ASN A 7 -8.33 15.10 -10.23
CA ASN A 7 -7.48 14.68 -11.33
C ASN A 7 -6.78 13.39 -10.92
N LEU A 8 -7.41 12.26 -11.24
CA LEU A 8 -6.93 10.92 -10.88
C LEU A 8 -5.54 10.61 -11.45
N GLN A 9 -5.23 11.12 -12.65
CA GLN A 9 -3.90 10.97 -13.24
C GLN A 9 -2.85 11.71 -12.42
N ALA A 10 -3.16 12.91 -11.92
CA ALA A 10 -2.23 13.68 -11.10
C ALA A 10 -1.98 13.00 -9.74
N THR A 11 -3.01 12.41 -9.12
CA THR A 11 -2.85 11.67 -7.86
C THR A 11 -2.10 10.35 -8.07
N PHE A 12 -2.35 9.64 -9.16
CA PHE A 12 -1.55 8.48 -9.57
C PHE A 12 -0.08 8.87 -9.78
N SER A 13 0.19 9.98 -10.45
CA SER A 13 1.55 10.48 -10.66
C SER A 13 2.24 10.82 -9.34
N GLY A 14 1.51 11.37 -8.36
CA GLY A 14 2.03 11.59 -7.02
C GLY A 14 2.40 10.29 -6.30
N PHE A 15 1.53 9.27 -6.38
CA PHE A 15 1.82 7.93 -5.87
C PHE A 15 3.06 7.32 -6.52
N PHE A 16 3.13 7.32 -7.85
CA PHE A 16 4.22 6.70 -8.61
C PHE A 16 5.60 7.29 -8.28
N ASN A 17 5.66 8.57 -7.92
CA ASN A 17 6.90 9.25 -7.53
C ASN A 17 7.15 9.24 -6.01
N THR A 18 6.31 8.59 -5.21
CA THR A 18 6.50 8.50 -3.76
C THR A 18 7.60 7.48 -3.46
N PRO A 19 8.67 7.86 -2.73
CA PRO A 19 9.72 6.93 -2.37
C PRO A 19 9.21 5.87 -1.39
N HIS A 20 9.72 4.65 -1.51
CA HIS A 20 9.50 3.62 -0.50
C HIS A 20 10.18 4.01 0.81
N LEU A 21 9.50 3.72 1.92
CA LEU A 21 10.08 3.89 3.25
C LEU A 21 11.22 2.90 3.52
N PHE A 22 11.16 1.73 2.89
CA PHE A 22 12.06 0.62 3.17
C PHE A 22 12.50 -0.07 1.88
N PHE A 23 13.81 -0.29 1.77
CA PHE A 23 14.43 -1.01 0.65
C PHE A 23 14.97 -2.39 1.05
N ASN A 24 15.16 -2.59 2.36
CA ASN A 24 15.69 -3.82 2.93
C ASN A 24 14.61 -4.54 3.74
N LYS A 25 14.82 -5.83 3.95
CA LYS A 25 13.97 -6.68 4.78
C LYS A 25 13.78 -6.08 6.16
N ILE A 26 12.54 -6.02 6.62
CA ILE A 26 12.17 -5.48 7.92
C ILE A 26 11.23 -6.44 8.60
N PHE A 27 11.55 -6.82 9.84
CA PHE A 27 10.68 -7.63 10.67
C PHE A 27 10.21 -8.93 9.96
N GLY A 28 11.11 -9.58 9.21
CA GLY A 28 10.76 -10.81 8.48
C GLY A 28 10.10 -10.59 7.12
N MET A 29 9.60 -9.38 6.83
CA MET A 29 8.91 -9.04 5.58
C MET A 29 9.86 -8.45 4.55
N GLN A 30 9.68 -8.87 3.30
CA GLN A 30 10.41 -8.33 2.16
C GLN A 30 9.58 -7.22 1.51
N PRO A 31 10.06 -5.95 1.49
CA PRO A 31 9.37 -4.90 0.76
C PRO A 31 9.33 -5.20 -0.74
N PHE A 32 8.19 -4.91 -1.37
CA PHE A 32 8.11 -4.87 -2.83
C PHE A 32 8.80 -3.59 -3.33
N VAL A 33 9.94 -3.77 -4.01
CA VAL A 33 10.81 -2.68 -4.48
C VAL A 33 10.99 -2.65 -6.00
N LYS A 34 10.27 -3.49 -6.74
CA LYS A 34 10.31 -3.44 -8.21
C LYS A 34 9.68 -2.13 -8.66
N GLN A 35 10.34 -1.42 -9.56
CA GLN A 35 9.88 -0.14 -10.11
C GLN A 35 9.82 -0.20 -11.63
N LEU A 36 8.83 0.48 -12.19
CA LEU A 36 8.77 0.72 -13.63
C LEU A 36 9.74 1.84 -14.01
N GLY A 37 10.34 1.76 -15.20
CA GLY A 37 11.29 2.78 -15.67
C GLY A 37 10.66 4.14 -16.01
N SER A 38 9.34 4.21 -16.14
CA SER A 38 8.62 5.44 -16.47
C SER A 38 7.17 5.35 -16.00
N PRO A 39 6.54 6.50 -15.64
CA PRO A 39 5.11 6.53 -15.34
C PRO A 39 4.29 6.19 -16.60
N PHE A 40 3.07 5.71 -16.38
CA PHE A 40 2.11 5.41 -17.43
C PHE A 40 0.77 6.09 -17.17
N VAL A 41 -0.12 6.03 -18.16
CA VAL A 41 -1.46 6.60 -18.03
C VAL A 41 -2.35 5.65 -17.23
N PHE A 42 -2.91 6.16 -16.14
CA PHE A 42 -3.85 5.43 -15.31
C PHE A 42 -5.25 5.49 -15.94
N ASN A 43 -5.70 4.36 -16.49
CA ASN A 43 -6.96 4.26 -17.25
C ASN A 43 -8.08 3.49 -16.53
N LYS A 44 -7.84 2.98 -15.31
CA LYS A 44 -8.85 2.24 -14.56
C LYS A 44 -9.93 3.19 -14.04
N ALA A 45 -11.19 2.81 -14.23
CA ALA A 45 -12.30 3.52 -13.61
C ALA A 45 -12.29 3.24 -12.09
N VAL A 46 -12.15 4.31 -11.30
CA VAL A 46 -12.15 4.24 -9.84
C VAL A 46 -13.36 4.98 -9.30
N ARG A 47 -14.02 4.42 -8.29
CA ARG A 47 -15.14 5.07 -7.60
C ARG A 47 -14.67 6.41 -7.01
N THR A 48 -15.48 7.45 -7.18
CA THR A 48 -15.27 8.72 -6.50
C THR A 48 -15.50 8.55 -4.99
N ASN A 49 -14.75 9.28 -4.16
CA ASN A 49 -14.87 9.28 -2.69
C ASN A 49 -14.46 7.98 -1.95
N ILE A 50 -13.46 7.25 -2.45
CA ILE A 50 -12.81 6.19 -1.67
C ILE A 50 -11.71 6.75 -0.74
N ARG A 51 -11.41 6.05 0.36
CA ARG A 51 -10.31 6.40 1.26
C ARG A 51 -8.96 6.32 0.54
N LEU A 52 -7.96 7.08 1.01
CA LEU A 52 -6.63 7.12 0.39
C LEU A 52 -5.99 5.74 0.23
N GLY A 53 -6.05 4.88 1.26
CA GLY A 53 -5.50 3.52 1.21
C GLY A 53 -6.10 2.70 0.05
N GLN A 54 -7.43 2.66 -0.04
CA GLN A 54 -8.14 1.99 -1.13
C GLN A 54 -7.78 2.54 -2.50
N ARG A 55 -7.53 3.85 -2.61
CA ARG A 55 -7.09 4.42 -3.87
C ARG A 55 -5.69 3.96 -4.25
N VAL A 56 -4.78 3.93 -3.29
CA VAL A 56 -3.40 3.48 -3.51
C VAL A 56 -3.38 1.99 -3.86
N GLU A 57 -4.20 1.15 -3.22
CA GLU A 57 -4.38 -0.24 -3.62
C GLU A 57 -4.69 -0.35 -5.13
N GLN A 58 -5.65 0.44 -5.64
CA GLN A 58 -5.96 0.47 -7.07
C GLN A 58 -4.77 0.90 -7.95
N PHE A 59 -3.94 1.84 -7.47
CA PHE A 59 -2.75 2.27 -8.20
C PHE A 59 -1.68 1.18 -8.25
N VAL A 60 -1.44 0.50 -7.13
CA VAL A 60 -0.51 -0.63 -7.04
C VAL A 60 -0.98 -1.76 -7.95
N PHE A 61 -2.27 -2.10 -7.99
CA PHE A 61 -2.76 -3.15 -8.89
C PHE A 61 -2.53 -2.84 -10.37
N GLU A 62 -2.73 -1.58 -10.78
CA GLU A 62 -2.45 -1.18 -12.15
C GLU A 62 -0.95 -1.13 -12.47
N GLU A 63 -0.11 -0.81 -11.48
CA GLU A 63 1.34 -0.88 -11.60
C GLU A 63 1.83 -2.34 -11.73
N LEU A 64 1.32 -3.25 -10.90
CA LEU A 64 1.66 -4.69 -10.95
C LEU A 64 1.38 -5.27 -12.33
N LYS A 65 0.27 -4.88 -12.96
CA LYS A 65 -0.11 -5.33 -14.31
C LYS A 65 0.84 -4.88 -15.41
N GLN A 66 1.71 -3.90 -15.17
CA GLN A 66 2.71 -3.47 -16.15
C GLN A 66 3.96 -4.36 -16.17
N PHE A 67 4.22 -5.12 -15.11
CA PHE A 67 5.37 -6.02 -15.07
C PHE A 67 5.07 -7.30 -15.86
N LYS A 68 5.92 -7.60 -16.85
CA LYS A 68 5.75 -8.76 -17.74
C LYS A 68 5.82 -10.11 -17.01
N ASN A 69 6.56 -10.15 -15.90
CA ASN A 69 6.76 -11.35 -15.11
C ASN A 69 5.79 -11.45 -13.92
N ILE A 70 4.87 -10.48 -13.76
CA ILE A 70 3.87 -10.52 -12.70
C ILE A 70 2.51 -10.86 -13.29
N SER A 71 1.83 -11.82 -12.68
CA SER A 71 0.43 -12.13 -12.96
C SER A 71 -0.39 -11.94 -11.69
N VAL A 72 -1.22 -10.89 -11.66
CA VAL A 72 -2.17 -10.67 -10.56
C VAL A 72 -3.24 -11.76 -10.61
N LEU A 73 -3.41 -12.48 -9.49
CA LEU A 73 -4.38 -13.56 -9.36
C LEU A 73 -5.69 -13.01 -8.81
N GLU A 74 -5.62 -12.27 -7.70
CA GLU A 74 -6.78 -11.74 -6.99
C GLU A 74 -6.43 -10.43 -6.26
N GLU A 75 -7.40 -9.53 -6.18
CA GLU A 75 -7.31 -8.20 -5.53
C GLU A 75 -8.40 -8.09 -4.44
N ASN A 76 -8.09 -7.58 -3.25
CA ASN A 76 -9.03 -7.32 -2.14
C ASN A 76 -9.84 -8.55 -1.70
N ILE A 77 -9.17 -9.65 -1.41
CA ILE A 77 -9.79 -10.92 -1.05
C ILE A 77 -10.32 -10.84 0.38
N GLN A 78 -11.57 -11.22 0.59
CA GLN A 78 -12.12 -11.39 1.94
C GLN A 78 -12.00 -12.86 2.37
N ILE A 79 -11.36 -13.11 3.50
CA ILE A 79 -11.30 -14.43 4.13
C ILE A 79 -12.53 -14.57 5.03
N GLN A 80 -13.38 -15.56 4.74
CA GLN A 80 -14.63 -15.78 5.47
C GLN A 80 -14.63 -17.12 6.21
N ASN A 81 -15.08 -17.09 7.46
CA ASN A 81 -15.34 -18.26 8.30
C ASN A 81 -16.87 -18.45 8.38
N ASN A 82 -17.45 -19.11 7.36
CA ASN A 82 -18.89 -19.21 7.05
C ASN A 82 -19.47 -18.00 6.29
N GLN A 83 -20.73 -18.09 5.83
CA GLN A 83 -21.32 -17.13 4.88
C GLN A 83 -21.35 -15.66 5.34
N ASN A 84 -21.32 -15.39 6.66
CA ASN A 84 -21.56 -14.04 7.20
C ASN A 84 -20.44 -13.51 8.12
N LEU A 85 -19.31 -14.21 8.24
CA LEU A 85 -18.23 -13.77 9.13
C LEU A 85 -16.92 -13.64 8.36
N THR A 86 -16.52 -12.39 8.11
CA THR A 86 -15.17 -12.09 7.59
C THR A 86 -14.18 -12.15 8.75
N ILE A 87 -13.14 -12.96 8.61
CA ILE A 87 -12.08 -13.14 9.61
C ILE A 87 -10.76 -12.48 9.19
N GLY A 88 -10.67 -11.99 7.96
CA GLY A 88 -9.49 -11.28 7.46
C GLY A 88 -9.69 -10.76 6.04
N GLU A 89 -8.72 -9.98 5.60
CA GLU A 89 -8.60 -9.47 4.24
C GLU A 89 -7.17 -9.70 3.74
N LEU A 90 -7.01 -9.94 2.44
CA LEU A 90 -5.71 -9.94 1.75
C LEU A 90 -5.78 -8.92 0.62
N ASP A 91 -4.82 -8.00 0.56
CA ASP A 91 -4.86 -6.93 -0.43
C ASP A 91 -4.62 -7.46 -1.85
N CYS A 92 -3.61 -8.32 -2.04
CA CYS A 92 -3.30 -8.88 -3.35
C CYS A 92 -2.57 -10.22 -3.28
N LEU A 93 -2.99 -11.15 -4.14
CA LEU A 93 -2.21 -12.33 -4.50
C LEU A 93 -1.74 -12.20 -5.95
N TYR A 94 -0.45 -12.42 -6.19
CA TYR A 94 0.12 -12.45 -7.53
C TYR A 94 1.19 -13.54 -7.67
N LEU A 95 1.48 -13.92 -8.91
CA LEU A 95 2.65 -14.73 -9.25
C LEU A 95 3.77 -13.81 -9.73
N ASP A 96 4.95 -13.92 -9.12
CA ASP A 96 6.19 -13.42 -9.70
C ASP A 96 6.87 -14.60 -10.41
N GLU A 97 6.78 -14.63 -11.73
CA GLU A 97 7.05 -15.82 -12.54
C GLU A 97 6.14 -16.99 -12.11
N GLU A 98 6.68 -17.95 -11.36
CA GLU A 98 5.93 -19.10 -10.81
C GLU A 98 5.76 -19.02 -9.28
N GLN A 99 6.39 -18.04 -8.62
CA GLN A 99 6.35 -17.90 -7.18
C GLN A 99 5.10 -17.13 -6.75
N ALA A 100 4.24 -17.78 -5.96
CA ALA A 100 3.11 -17.11 -5.34
C ALA A 100 3.58 -16.12 -4.26
N VAL A 101 3.06 -14.90 -4.32
CA VAL A 101 3.33 -13.82 -3.39
C VAL A 101 2.01 -13.26 -2.87
N HIS A 102 1.95 -13.11 -1.54
CA HIS A 102 0.95 -12.30 -0.88
C HIS A 102 1.53 -10.91 -0.63
N LEU A 103 0.88 -9.89 -1.19
CA LEU A 103 1.27 -8.49 -1.03
C LEU A 103 0.25 -7.74 -0.20
N GLU A 104 0.74 -7.19 0.91
CA GLU A 104 0.06 -6.24 1.78
C GLU A 104 0.47 -4.82 1.39
N ILE A 105 -0.50 -3.91 1.25
CA ILE A 105 -0.30 -2.56 0.74
C ILE A 105 -0.54 -1.57 1.88
N GLN A 106 0.49 -0.78 2.20
CA GLN A 106 0.39 0.24 3.24
C GLN A 106 0.85 1.60 2.71
N PHE A 107 -0.06 2.57 2.77
CA PHE A 107 0.24 3.95 2.42
C PHE A 107 -0.15 4.86 3.58
N LYS A 108 0.87 5.30 4.34
CA LYS A 108 0.73 6.13 5.53
C LYS A 108 1.71 7.28 5.48
N TYR A 109 1.34 8.38 6.12
CA TYR A 109 2.24 9.49 6.42
C TYR A 109 2.44 9.57 7.93
N TYR A 110 3.69 9.84 8.32
CA TYR A 110 4.10 10.03 9.69
C TYR A 110 4.72 11.42 9.84
N LEU A 111 4.58 12.02 11.01
CA LEU A 111 5.33 13.19 11.42
C LEU A 111 6.53 12.74 12.24
N TYR A 112 7.67 13.39 12.05
CA TYR A 112 8.85 13.12 12.83
C TYR A 112 8.86 13.95 14.11
N ASP A 113 8.99 13.28 15.25
CA ASP A 113 9.10 13.89 16.58
C ASP A 113 10.28 13.27 17.33
N SER A 114 11.41 13.99 17.35
CA SER A 114 12.65 13.55 17.97
C SER A 114 12.58 13.37 19.49
N THR A 115 11.48 13.76 20.14
CA THR A 115 11.32 13.61 21.59
C THR A 115 10.83 12.22 22.00
N LEU A 116 10.38 11.39 21.05
CA LEU A 116 9.72 10.12 21.33
C LEU A 116 10.67 8.94 21.55
N GLY A 117 11.91 9.00 21.06
CA GLY A 117 12.84 7.90 21.23
C GLY A 117 14.23 8.16 20.63
N PRO A 118 15.18 7.24 20.88
CA PRO A 118 16.55 7.36 20.39
C PRO A 118 16.72 6.92 18.93
N ASN A 119 15.81 6.11 18.39
CA ASN A 119 15.87 5.64 16.99
C ASN A 119 14.86 6.39 16.12
N GLU A 120 15.19 6.58 14.84
CA GLU A 120 14.34 7.30 13.88
C GLU A 120 12.93 6.69 13.75
N VAL A 121 12.82 5.35 13.76
CA VAL A 121 11.53 4.64 13.65
C VAL A 121 10.62 4.91 14.86
N ASP A 122 11.19 5.15 16.04
CA ASP A 122 10.44 5.47 17.26
C ASP A 122 9.84 6.89 17.20
N CYS A 123 10.46 7.76 16.41
CA CYS A 123 10.08 9.17 16.25
C CYS A 123 8.97 9.39 15.21
N LEU A 124 8.55 8.36 14.47
CA LEU A 124 7.57 8.48 13.40
C LEU A 124 6.15 8.25 13.92
N ILE A 125 5.44 9.34 14.20
CA ILE A 125 4.11 9.36 14.80
C ILE A 125 3.02 9.75 13.80
N GLY A 126 1.92 9.01 13.81
CA GLY A 126 0.79 9.26 12.95
C GLY A 126 -0.20 10.28 13.54
N PRO A 127 -1.30 10.54 12.82
CA PRO A 127 -2.24 11.59 13.17
C PRO A 127 -2.82 11.43 14.58
N MET A 128 -3.03 12.55 15.26
CA MET A 128 -3.57 12.60 16.62
C MET A 128 -2.75 11.83 17.68
N ARG A 129 -1.51 11.43 17.38
CA ARG A 129 -0.68 10.58 18.25
C ARG A 129 -1.34 9.25 18.63
N ARG A 130 -2.16 8.68 17.73
CA ARG A 130 -2.92 7.44 17.96
C ARG A 130 -2.31 6.20 17.30
N ASP A 131 -1.31 6.38 16.45
CA ASP A 131 -0.50 5.31 15.88
C ASP A 131 0.94 5.79 15.69
N SER A 132 1.88 4.86 15.62
CA SER A 132 3.27 5.09 15.27
C SER A 132 3.73 4.06 14.25
N LEU A 133 4.84 4.34 13.56
CA LEU A 133 5.44 3.38 12.65
C LEU A 133 5.87 2.12 13.39
N ILE A 134 6.50 2.26 14.56
CA ILE A 134 6.96 1.12 15.36
C ILE A 134 5.81 0.21 15.80
N GLU A 135 4.68 0.78 16.26
CA GLU A 135 3.49 0.00 16.60
C GLU A 135 2.93 -0.74 15.39
N LYS A 136 2.95 -0.12 14.21
CA LYS A 136 2.47 -0.75 12.98
C LYS A 136 3.38 -1.91 12.58
N LEU A 137 4.70 -1.73 12.65
CA LEU A 137 5.67 -2.77 12.33
C LEU A 137 5.58 -3.97 13.28
N ASN A 138 5.45 -3.73 14.59
CA ASN A 138 5.29 -4.80 15.58
C ASN A 138 4.01 -5.63 15.38
N LYS A 139 2.93 -5.02 14.86
CA LYS A 139 1.69 -5.75 14.55
C LYS A 139 1.82 -6.71 13.37
N LEU A 140 2.79 -6.47 12.48
CA LEU A 140 3.03 -7.32 11.30
C LEU A 140 3.90 -8.54 11.61
N THR A 141 4.51 -8.58 12.80
CA THR A 141 5.30 -9.73 13.27
C THR A 141 4.53 -10.72 14.14
N LEU A 142 3.31 -10.36 14.53
CA LEU A 142 2.40 -11.21 15.31
C LEU A 142 1.70 -12.21 14.40
#